data_AF-A0A7H0II28-F1
#
_entry.id   AF-A0A7H0II28-F1
#
_cell.length_a   1.000
_cell.length_b   1.000
_cell.length_c   1.000
_cell.angle_alpha   90.00
_cell.angle_beta   90.00
_cell.angle_gamma   90.00
#
_symmetry.space_group_name_H-M   'P 1'
#
loop_
_entity.id
_entity.type
_entity.pdbx_description
1 polymer ?
#
loop_
_entity_poly.entity_id
_entity_poly.type
_entity_poly.pdbx_seq_one_letter_code
_entity_poly.pdbx_strand_id
1 'polypeptide(L)' 'MTPPEAPEDPPHTRAAALYRTWLTHAASCRGTCRLQGVDCEEARRLREEYRAATDAVRAFPEG' A
#
# COMPACT_ATOMS: atom_id res chain seq x y z
N MET A 1 -19.01 10.21 22.85
CA MET A 1 -18.27 8.94 22.77
C MET A 1 -17.45 8.97 21.49
N THR A 2 -16.16 9.30 21.59
CA THR A 2 -15.24 9.23 20.45
C THR A 2 -14.93 7.75 20.21
N PRO A 3 -15.08 7.21 18.99
CA PRO A 3 -14.70 5.83 18.73
C PRO A 3 -13.21 5.65 19.04
N PRO A 4 -12.79 4.49 19.59
CA PRO A 4 -11.39 4.23 19.82
C PRO A 4 -10.67 4.30 18.47
N GLU A 5 -9.74 5.24 18.35
CA GLU A 5 -8.78 5.25 17.25
C GLU A 5 -8.18 3.85 17.19
N ALA A 6 -8.42 3.17 16.07
CA ALA A 6 -7.82 1.85 15.85
C ALA A 6 -6.32 2.00 16.08
N PRO A 7 -5.67 1.05 16.80
CA PRO A 7 -4.24 1.13 17.04
C PRO A 7 -3.55 1.38 15.71
N GLU A 8 -2.79 2.47 15.63
CA GLU A 8 -2.01 2.80 14.45
C GLU A 8 -1.08 1.62 14.19
N ASP A 9 -1.44 0.79 13.23
CA ASP A 9 -0.70 -0.41 12.90
C ASP A 9 0.76 0.00 12.67
N PRO A 10 1.73 -0.67 13.32
CA PRO A 10 3.10 -0.22 13.22
C PRO A 10 3.52 -0.12 11.75
N PRO A 11 4.37 0.85 11.40
CA PRO A 11 4.56 1.29 10.02
C PRO A 11 5.03 0.14 9.09
N HIS A 12 5.70 -0.87 9.65
CA HIS A 12 6.07 -2.09 8.95
C HIS A 12 4.85 -2.94 8.54
N THR A 13 3.84 -3.06 9.39
CA THR A 13 2.60 -3.82 9.10
C THR A 13 1.75 -3.09 8.07
N ARG A 14 1.67 -1.75 8.15
CA ARG A 14 0.99 -0.93 7.14
C ARG A 14 1.65 -1.07 5.77
N ALA A 15 2.98 -1.04 5.69
CA ALA A 15 3.71 -1.24 4.44
C ALA A 15 3.47 -2.65 3.86
N ALA A 16 3.50 -3.69 4.69
CA ALA A 16 3.24 -5.07 4.27
C ALA A 16 1.79 -5.26 3.77
N ALA A 17 0.81 -4.66 4.42
CA ALA A 17 -0.59 -4.69 4.00
C ALA A 17 -0.79 -4.02 2.64
N LEU A 18 -0.24 -2.81 2.44
CA LEU A 18 -0.29 -2.09 1.17
C LEU A 18 0.39 -2.87 0.04
N TYR A 19 1.54 -3.49 0.31
CA TYR A 19 2.23 -4.33 -0.67
C TYR A 19 1.39 -5.53 -1.11
N ARG A 20 0.77 -6.25 -0.16
CA ARG A 20 -0.11 -7.39 -0.47
C ARG A 20 -1.35 -6.98 -1.26
N THR A 21 -1.96 -5.85 -0.90
CA THR A 21 -3.11 -5.29 -1.61
C THR A 21 -2.73 -4.90 -3.03
N TRP A 22 -1.59 -4.24 -3.22
CA TRP A 22 -1.07 -3.89 -4.54
C TRP A 22 -0.82 -5.12 -5.41
N LEU A 23 -0.17 -6.17 -4.89
CA LEU A 23 0.07 -7.41 -5.63
C LEU A 23 -1.23 -8.10 -6.05
N THR A 24 -2.18 -8.22 -5.12
CA THR A 24 -3.50 -8.80 -5.39
C THR A 24 -4.23 -8.01 -6.47
N HIS A 25 -4.22 -6.68 -6.36
CA HIS A 25 -4.85 -5.81 -7.33
C HIS A 25 -4.17 -5.90 -8.70
N ALA A 26 -2.84 -5.86 -8.77
CA ALA A 26 -2.08 -5.96 -10.01
C ALA A 26 -2.29 -7.30 -10.72
N ALA A 27 -2.42 -8.40 -9.96
CA ALA A 27 -2.76 -9.72 -10.49
C ALA A 27 -4.19 -9.73 -11.08
N SER A 28 -5.17 -9.18 -10.36
CA SER A 28 -6.55 -9.07 -10.83
C SER A 28 -6.74 -8.07 -11.97
N CYS A 29 -5.92 -7.03 -12.04
CA CYS A 29 -5.98 -6.00 -13.10
C CYS A 29 -5.38 -6.45 -14.42
N ARG A 30 -4.62 -7.56 -14.45
CA ARG A 30 -3.95 -8.06 -15.64
C ARG A 30 -5.00 -8.49 -16.67
N GLY A 31 -5.26 -7.61 -17.64
CA GLY A 31 -6.23 -7.85 -18.72
C GLY A 31 -7.57 -7.11 -18.56
N THR A 32 -7.79 -6.37 -17.47
CA THR A 32 -9.04 -5.61 -17.25
C THR A 32 -8.78 -4.10 -17.27
N CYS A 33 -7.96 -3.59 -16.34
CA CYS A 33 -7.69 -2.15 -16.24
C CYS A 33 -6.25 -1.79 -16.60
N ARG A 34 -5.35 -2.79 -16.72
CA ARG A 34 -3.96 -2.57 -17.14
C ARG A 34 -3.89 -2.48 -18.67
N LEU A 35 -3.99 -1.26 -19.21
CA LEU A 35 -3.82 -0.99 -20.63
C LEU A 35 -2.34 -0.71 -20.94
N GLN A 36 -1.78 -1.39 -21.95
CA GLN A 36 -0.42 -1.13 -22.47
C GLN A 36 0.70 -1.17 -21.41
N GLY A 37 0.52 -1.97 -20.36
CA GLY A 37 1.50 -2.08 -19.27
C GLY A 37 1.41 -0.97 -18.21
N VAL A 38 0.54 0.02 -18.40
CA VAL A 38 0.26 1.10 -17.44
C VAL A 38 -0.66 0.60 -16.34
N ASP A 39 -0.24 0.77 -15.08
CA ASP A 39 -1.06 0.48 -13.91
C ASP A 39 -2.31 1.37 -13.89
N CYS A 40 -3.45 0.82 -13.49
CA CYS A 40 -4.67 1.61 -13.28
C CYS A 40 -4.47 2.60 -12.12
N GLU A 41 -5.38 3.58 -11.99
CA GLU A 41 -5.29 4.61 -10.95
C GLU A 41 -5.19 4.02 -9.53
N GLU A 42 -5.96 2.98 -9.24
CA GLU A 42 -5.93 2.28 -7.95
C GLU A 42 -4.58 1.59 -7.70
N ALA A 43 -4.05 0.88 -8.71
CA ALA A 43 -2.73 0.25 -8.61
C ALA A 43 -1.61 1.29 -8.44
N ARG A 44 -1.73 2.46 -9.07
CA ARG A 44 -0.79 3.58 -8.89
C ARG A 44 -0.87 4.11 -7.46
N ARG A 45 -2.08 4.39 -6.97
CA ARG A 45 -2.33 4.86 -5.61
C ARG A 45 -1.74 3.90 -4.56
N LEU A 46 -2.03 2.61 -4.66
CA LEU A 46 -1.51 1.59 -3.73
C LEU A 46 0.03 1.55 -3.72
N ARG A 47 0.67 1.74 -4.89
CA ARG A 47 2.12 1.80 -5.00
C ARG A 47 2.71 3.06 -4.37
N GLU A 48 2.05 4.20 -4.53
CA GLU A 48 2.44 5.47 -3.91
C GLU A 48 2.32 5.40 -2.38
N GLU A 49 1.22 4.85 -1.87
CA GLU A 49 1.01 4.64 -0.43
C GLU A 49 2.03 3.66 0.15
N TYR A 50 2.32 2.55 -0.55
CA TYR A 50 3.38 1.61 -0.15
C TYR A 50 4.75 2.30 -0.07
N ARG A 51 5.10 3.14 -1.06
CA ARG A 51 6.35 3.90 -1.05
C ARG A 51 6.44 4.85 0.14
N ALA A 52 5.37 5.60 0.42
CA ALA A 52 5.32 6.52 1.56
C ALA A 52 5.46 5.75 2.89
N ALA A 53 4.79 4.60 3.03
CA ALA A 53 4.90 3.77 4.22
C ALA A 53 6.33 3.19 4.38
N THR A 54 6.96 2.76 3.29
CA THR A 54 8.33 2.21 3.31
C THR A 54 9.37 3.30 3.61
N ASP A 55 9.17 4.51 3.09
CA ASP A 55 10.01 5.67 3.38
C ASP A 55 9.95 6.02 4.87
N ALA A 56 8.76 6.01 5.47
CA ALA A 56 8.57 6.22 6.90
C ALA A 56 9.29 5.15 7.74
N VAL A 57 9.20 3.86 7.37
CA VAL A 57 9.94 2.77 8.03
C VAL A 57 11.46 2.96 7.89
N ARG A 58 11.93 3.44 6.73
CA ARG A 58 13.37 3.66 6.49
C ARG A 58 13.90 4.88 7.24
N ALA A 59 13.10 5.93 7.38
CA ALA A 59 13.45 7.14 8.12
C ALA A 59 13.48 6.87 9.64
N PHE A 60 12.68 5.91 10.11
CA PHE A 60 12.62 5.49 11.50
C PHE A 60 12.79 3.97 11.58
N PRO A 61 14.01 3.44 11.37
CA PRO A 61 14.26 2.04 11.62
C PRO A 61 14.06 1.83 13.13
N GLU A 62 13.02 1.10 13.52
CA GLU A 62 12.83 0.67 14.91
C GLU A 62 14.13 -0.03 15.34
N GLY A 63 14.87 0.60 16.26
CA GLY A 63 16.19 0.17 16.74
C GLY A 63 16.10 -0.72 17.97
#